data_AF-A0A426ZKH2-F1
#
_entry.id   AF-A0A426ZKH2-F1
#
_cell.length_a   1.000
_cell.length_b   1.000
_cell.length_c   1.000
_cell.angle_alpha   90.00
_cell.angle_beta   90.00
_cell.angle_gamma   90.00
#
_symmetry.space_group_name_H-M   'P 1'
#
loop_
_entity.id
_entity.type
_entity.pdbx_description
1 polymer ?
#
loop_
_entity_poly.entity_id
_entity_poly.type
_entity_poly.pdbx_seq_one_letter_code
_entity_poly.pdbx_strand_id
1 'polypeptide(L)' 'MARLYNWKVRPWLIKIEDLVLRKAKVSDPTHFRGELASNWEGPYRVVSMVRDGTYLLLLKKELNSPKCGTYPT' A
#
# COMPACT_ATOMS: atom_id res chain seq x y z
N MET A 1 -5.49 -28.35 16.94
CA MET A 1 -6.18 -27.21 17.60
C MET A 1 -6.17 -25.91 16.78
N ALA A 2 -5.08 -25.53 16.09
CA ALA A 2 -5.00 -24.25 15.36
C ALA A 2 -6.09 -24.02 14.27
N ARG A 3 -6.58 -25.09 13.65
CA ARG A 3 -7.61 -25.03 12.58
C ARG A 3 -8.96 -24.48 13.06
N LEU A 4 -9.30 -24.64 14.35
CA LEU A 4 -10.58 -24.19 14.91
C LEU A 4 -10.62 -22.66 15.15
N TYR A 5 -9.47 -22.05 15.44
CA TYR A 5 -9.38 -20.62 15.76
C TYR A 5 -9.04 -19.75 14.53
N ASN A 6 -8.34 -20.30 13.54
CA ASN A 6 -7.89 -19.56 12.37
C ASN A 6 -8.89 -19.56 11.20
N TRP A 7 -10.14 -19.97 11.41
CA TRP A 7 -11.15 -20.05 10.34
C TRP A 7 -11.51 -18.68 9.72
N LYS A 8 -11.27 -17.58 10.45
CA LYS A 8 -11.45 -16.21 9.93
C LYS A 8 -10.25 -15.69 9.16
N VAL A 9 -9.09 -16.36 9.27
CA VAL A 9 -7.89 -15.99 8.51
C VAL A 9 -8.08 -16.48 7.09
N ARG A 10 -8.48 -15.57 6.22
CA ARG A 10 -8.52 -15.83 4.78
C ARG A 10 -7.17 -15.45 4.20
N PRO A 11 -6.40 -16.40 3.62
CA PRO A 11 -5.19 -16.06 2.90
C PRO A 11 -5.56 -15.14 1.75
N TRP A 12 -5.05 -13.91 1.78
CA TRP A 12 -5.24 -12.96 0.69
C TRP A 12 -4.26 -13.32 -0.41
N LEU A 13 -4.78 -13.91 -1.48
CA LEU A 13 -4.01 -14.18 -2.69
C LEU A 13 -3.94 -12.89 -3.51
N ILE A 14 -2.77 -12.27 -3.51
CA ILE A 14 -2.45 -11.11 -4.35
C ILE A 14 -1.93 -11.64 -5.69
N LYS A 15 -2.55 -11.22 -6.79
CA LYS A 15 -2.14 -11.59 -8.14
C LYS A 15 -1.25 -10.52 -8.75
N ILE A 16 -0.48 -10.92 -9.76
CA ILE A 16 0.23 -9.97 -10.61
C ILE A 16 -0.83 -9.09 -11.30
N GLU A 17 -0.50 -7.80 -11.45
CA GLU A 17 -1.36 -6.72 -11.92
C GLU A 17 -2.44 -6.21 -10.96
N ASP A 18 -2.64 -6.86 -9.80
CA ASP A 18 -3.56 -6.34 -8.78
C ASP A 18 -3.08 -4.98 -8.26
N LEU A 19 -4.06 -4.14 -7.91
CA LEU A 19 -3.84 -2.86 -7.25
C LEU A 19 -3.89 -3.05 -5.73
N VAL A 20 -2.82 -2.68 -5.04
CA VAL A 20 -2.67 -2.82 -3.60
C VAL A 20 -2.25 -1.50 -2.96
N LEU A 21 -2.72 -1.26 -1.74
CA LEU A 21 -2.31 -0.12 -0.92
C LEU A 21 -1.16 -0.55 0.00
N ARG A 22 -0.13 0.29 0.13
CA ARG A 22 0.98 0.03 1.06
C ARG A 22 0.75 0.80 2.35
N LYS A 23 1.17 0.22 3.48
CA LYS A 23 1.14 0.95 4.75
C LYS A 23 2.12 2.13 4.69
N ALA A 24 1.59 3.32 4.83
CA ALA A 24 2.30 4.59 4.63
C ALA A 24 3.53 4.73 5.54
N LYS A 25 3.40 4.34 6.82
CA LYS A 25 4.50 4.34 7.79
C LYS A 25 5.74 3.53 7.36
N VAL A 26 5.55 2.48 6.55
CA VAL A 26 6.63 1.61 6.06
C VAL A 26 7.29 2.19 4.82
N SER A 27 6.57 3.04 4.09
CA SER A 27 6.98 3.55 2.79
C SER A 27 7.64 4.93 2.92
N ASP A 28 6.98 5.87 3.61
CA ASP A 28 7.54 7.20 3.90
C ASP A 28 7.30 7.59 5.38
N PRO A 29 8.13 7.12 6.31
CA PRO A 29 7.97 7.44 7.72
C PRO A 29 8.10 8.94 8.03
N THR A 30 8.72 9.73 7.15
CA THR A 30 8.97 11.16 7.35
C THR A 30 7.74 11.99 6.98
N HIS A 31 7.09 11.66 5.86
CA HIS A 31 5.89 12.36 5.40
C HIS A 31 4.65 12.06 6.25
N PHE A 32 4.55 10.85 6.82
CA PHE A 32 3.38 10.42 7.59
C PHE A 32 3.49 10.67 9.10
N ARG A 33 4.30 11.65 9.53
CA ARG A 33 4.56 11.97 10.94
C ARG A 33 3.47 12.82 11.63
N GLY A 34 2.26 12.86 11.06
CA GLY A 34 1.10 13.56 11.64
C GLY A 34 0.05 12.57 12.14
N GLU A 35 -0.51 12.83 13.32
CA GLU A 35 -1.53 11.99 13.98
C GLU A 35 -2.81 11.78 13.13
N LEU A 36 -3.01 12.63 12.11
CA LEU A 36 -4.13 12.57 11.16
C LEU A 36 -3.70 12.24 9.71
N ALA A 37 -2.46 11.81 9.49
CA ALA A 37 -2.01 11.41 8.15
C ALA A 37 -2.58 10.04 7.77
N SER A 38 -2.98 9.87 6.50
CA SER A 38 -3.53 8.60 6.00
C SER A 38 -2.58 7.44 6.27
N ASN A 39 -3.07 6.36 6.89
CA ASN A 39 -2.24 5.18 7.21
C ASN A 39 -1.82 4.35 5.99
N TRP A 40 -2.43 4.62 4.83
CA TRP A 40 -2.24 3.92 3.57
C TRP A 40 -1.73 4.88 2.52
N GLU A 41 -0.68 4.47 1.82
CA GLU A 41 -0.10 5.17 0.69
C GLU A 41 -0.47 4.44 -0.59
N GLY A 42 -0.90 5.21 -1.59
CA GLY A 42 -0.80 4.92 -3.02
C GLY A 42 -1.53 3.68 -3.54
N PRO A 43 -2.14 3.76 -4.73
CA PRO A 43 -2.42 2.55 -5.50
C PRO A 43 -1.12 2.07 -6.16
N TYR A 44 -0.59 0.93 -5.72
CA TYR A 44 0.53 0.26 -6.36
C TYR A 44 0.04 -0.90 -7.20
N ARG A 45 0.68 -1.11 -8.35
CA ARG A 45 0.47 -2.30 -9.16
C ARG A 45 1.49 -3.37 -8.78
N VAL A 46 1.03 -4.59 -8.56
CA VAL A 46 1.92 -5.74 -8.35
C VAL A 46 2.52 -6.13 -9.69
N VAL A 47 3.84 -6.07 -9.82
CA VAL A 47 4.54 -6.39 -11.07
C VAL A 47 5.01 -7.84 -11.08
N SER A 48 5.52 -8.31 -9.96
CA SER A 48 6.01 -9.68 -9.82
C SER A 48 6.12 -10.09 -8.36
N MET A 49 6.25 -11.38 -8.13
CA MET A 49 6.44 -11.98 -6.82
C MET A 49 7.89 -12.45 -6.71
N VAL A 50 8.62 -11.94 -5.72
CA VAL A 50 10.04 -12.27 -5.52
C VAL A 50 10.16 -13.53 -4.65
N ARG A 51 9.31 -13.61 -3.61
CA ARG A 51 9.20 -14.71 -2.65
C ARG A 51 7.76 -14.78 -2.13
N ASP A 52 7.40 -15.89 -1.50
CA ASP A 52 6.13 -16.01 -0.78
C ASP A 52 5.96 -14.88 0.25
N GLY A 53 5.00 -13.98 -0.02
CA GLY A 53 4.74 -12.78 0.79
C GLY A 53 5.55 -11.53 0.45
N THR A 54 6.45 -11.57 -0.54
CA THR A 54 7.23 -10.41 -1.00
C THR A 54 6.92 -10.10 -2.46
N TYR A 55 6.31 -8.94 -2.68
CA TYR A 55 5.86 -8.48 -4.00
C TYR A 55 6.64 -7.24 -4.44
N LEU A 56 6.98 -7.18 -5.72
CA LEU A 56 7.47 -5.97 -6.35
C LEU A 56 6.29 -5.09 -6.73
N LEU A 57 6.29 -3.88 -6.20
CA LEU A 57 5.24 -2.89 -6.36
C LEU A 57 5.75 -1.76 -7.23
N LEU A 58 4.97 -1.38 -8.23
CA LEU A 58 5.26 -0.22 -9.08
C LEU A 58 4.17 0.81 -8.87
N LEU A 59 4.57 2.00 -8.44
CA LEU A 59 3.66 3.12 -8.31
C LEU A 59 3.18 3.48 -9.70
N LYS A 60 1.86 3.44 -9.93
CA LYS A 60 1.29 4.12 -11.08
C LYS A 60 1.36 5.59 -10.73
N LYS A 61 2.46 6.26 -11.12
CA LYS A 61 2.54 7.70 -10.95
C LYS A 61 1.36 8.26 -11.74
N GLU A 62 0.37 8.77 -11.03
CA GLU A 62 -0.69 9.60 -11.58
C GLU A 62 0.00 10.81 -12.24
N LEU A 63 0.45 10.64 -13.48
CA LEU A 63 0.49 11.74 -14.43
C LEU A 63 -0.96 12.25 -14.42
N ASN A 64 -1.19 13.40 -13.77
CA ASN A 64 -2.45 14.16 -13.66
C ASN A 64 -3.12 14.23 -12.27
N SER A 65 -2.44 13.92 -11.16
CA SER A 65 -2.91 14.48 -9.88
C SER A 65 -2.53 15.97 -9.80
N PRO A 66 -3.49 16.91 -9.62
CA PRO A 66 -3.15 18.31 -9.42
C PRO A 66 -2.27 18.38 -8.17
N LYS A 67 -1.04 18.88 -8.34
CA LYS A 67 -0.20 19.23 -7.20
C LYS A 67 -1.04 20.13 -6.32
N CYS A 68 -1.28 19.73 -5.07
CA CYS A 68 -1.88 20.59 -4.08
C CYS A 68 -0.98 21.84 -3.98
N GLY A 69 -1.38 22.88 -4.70
CA GLY A 69 -0.72 24.16 -4.71
C GLY A 69 -0.87 24.77 -3.33
N THR A 70 0.26 25.13 -2.76
CA THR A 70 0.42 25.93 -1.56
C THR A 70 -0.52 27.14 -1.57
N TYR A 71 -1.28 27.37 -0.51
CA TYR A 71 -1.95 28.65 -0.29
C TYR A 71 -0.87 29.72 -0.04
N PRO A 72 -0.77 30.79 -0.84
CA PRO A 72 0.02 31.94 -0.44
C PRO A 72 -0.73 32.67 0.68
N THR A 73 0.05 33.12 1.66
CA THR A 73 -0.33 34.00 2.78
C THR A 73 -1.02 35.27 2.30
#